data_AF-A0A673HSL2-F1
#
_entry.id   AF-A0A673HSL2-F1
#
_cell.length_a   1.000
_cell.length_b   1.000
_cell.length_c   1.000
_cell.angle_alpha   90.00
_cell.angle_beta   90.00
_cell.angle_gamma   90.00
#
_symmetry.space_group_name_H-M   'P 1'
#
loop_
_entity.id
_entity.type
_entity.pdbx_description
1 polymer ?
#
loop_
_entity_poly.entity_id
_entity_poly.type
_entity_poly.pdbx_seq_one_letter_code
_entity_poly.pdbx_strand_id
1 'polypeptide(L)'
;VSGSRARSRDSVDSLRILREPQNKVTVVLGAQWGDEGKGKVVDLLAMDADIVCRCQGGNNAGHTVVVDSVEYDFHLLPSGVLNKKAISFIGNGVVIHLPGLFEEAEKNSQKGLQGWEGRLKISDRALSNLALLFFCVVFNFHQAVDGIQEQLRQQQAGKNLGTTKKGIGPAYSSKAARNGLRVCDLVSDFSVFEEKFRVLAGHFQTTYPNLNIDIDAELEQLKGYAERLRPLVTDGVYFMHKALNGPSKKILVEGANAALLDIDFGTYPFVTSSNCTVGGVCTGLGVPPSHVGRVYGVVKAYTTRVGVGAFPTEQDNDTGDLLQSRGREFGVTTGRRRRCGWLDLVLVRYAHMVNGFSAIALTKLDILDTLPEIKIGITYTVDGKPLPSFPANMDVLTKVQVTYETFPGWCCSTEGVRSFDELPSQAQAYICFIEKFLEVPVKWVGVGKSRESMIKLF
;
A
#
# COMPACT_ATOMS: atom_id res chain seq x y z
N VAL A 1 59.06 26.85 1.66
CA VAL A 1 58.09 25.86 1.15
C VAL A 1 57.69 24.91 2.29
N SER A 2 56.70 25.24 3.11
CA SER A 2 56.23 24.34 4.20
C SER A 2 54.90 24.77 4.82
N GLY A 3 53.97 25.36 4.05
CA GLY A 3 52.72 25.91 4.59
C GLY A 3 51.40 25.30 4.10
N SER A 4 51.40 24.42 3.08
CA SER A 4 50.16 24.06 2.36
C SER A 4 49.70 22.60 2.48
N ARG A 5 50.42 21.72 3.19
CA ARG A 5 50.07 20.28 3.27
C ARG A 5 49.28 19.84 4.52
N ALA A 6 49.07 20.70 5.51
CA ALA A 6 48.39 20.31 6.75
C ALA A 6 46.85 20.40 6.67
N ARG A 7 46.29 21.35 5.90
CA ARG A 7 44.82 21.55 5.85
C ARG A 7 44.05 20.54 5.01
N SER A 8 44.71 19.68 4.23
CA SER A 8 44.04 18.70 3.35
C SER A 8 43.93 17.29 3.94
N ARG A 9 44.59 17.01 5.07
CA ARG A 9 44.49 15.70 5.75
C ARG A 9 43.29 15.64 6.68
N ASP A 10 43.04 16.71 7.43
CA ASP A 10 41.90 16.81 8.37
C ASP A 10 40.53 16.66 7.68
N SER A 11 40.39 17.11 6.43
CA SER A 11 39.13 16.97 5.68
C SER A 11 38.85 15.54 5.23
N VAL A 12 39.89 14.75 4.93
CA VAL A 12 39.74 13.36 4.45
C VAL A 12 39.56 12.39 5.62
N ASP A 13 40.20 12.64 6.76
CA ASP A 13 39.99 11.84 7.97
C ASP A 13 38.57 12.00 8.53
N SER A 14 37.93 13.16 8.34
CA SER A 14 36.51 13.36 8.68
C SER A 14 35.52 12.56 7.81
N LEU A 15 35.95 12.06 6.65
CA LEU A 15 35.18 11.16 5.76
C LEU A 15 35.33 9.69 6.16
N ARG A 16 36.29 9.36 7.03
CA ARG A 16 36.54 7.99 7.52
C ARG A 16 35.75 7.66 8.80
N ILE A 17 34.93 8.60 9.27
CA ILE A 17 34.01 8.39 10.38
C ILE A 17 32.67 7.92 9.79
N LEU A 18 32.21 6.74 10.20
CA LEU A 18 30.87 6.24 9.89
C LEU A 18 29.83 7.28 10.37
N ARG A 19 29.12 7.88 9.43
CA ARG A 19 28.00 8.79 9.73
C ARG A 19 26.73 7.97 9.76
N GLU A 20 26.05 7.98 10.89
CA GLU A 20 24.68 7.46 10.93
C GLU A 20 23.77 8.33 10.06
N PRO A 21 22.75 7.73 9.43
CA PRO A 21 21.80 8.46 8.61
C PRO A 21 21.05 9.50 9.45
N GLN A 22 21.10 10.75 9.00
CA GLN A 22 20.59 11.89 9.77
C GLN A 22 19.06 11.87 9.90
N ASN A 23 18.36 11.53 8.82
CA ASN A 23 16.92 11.30 8.82
C ASN A 23 16.61 9.85 8.46
N LYS A 24 15.64 9.27 9.17
CA LYS A 24 15.10 7.93 8.86
C LYS A 24 13.65 8.04 8.41
N VAL A 25 13.26 7.18 7.47
CA VAL A 25 11.87 7.08 6.99
C VAL A 25 11.03 6.26 7.95
N THR A 26 9.83 6.75 8.25
CA THR A 26 8.81 6.01 8.98
C THR A 26 7.87 5.37 7.96
N VAL A 27 7.59 4.07 8.09
CA VAL A 27 6.82 3.31 7.10
C VAL A 27 5.55 2.76 7.74
N VAL A 28 4.43 2.85 7.04
CA VAL A 28 3.16 2.21 7.45
C VAL A 28 2.78 1.15 6.41
N LEU A 29 2.72 -0.12 6.82
CA LEU A 29 2.44 -1.26 5.95
C LEU A 29 1.25 -2.07 6.47
N GLY A 30 0.54 -2.76 5.57
CA GLY A 30 -0.58 -3.63 5.93
C GLY A 30 -0.03 -5.02 6.25
N ALA A 31 -0.45 -5.62 7.35
CA ALA A 31 0.06 -6.91 7.79
C ALA A 31 -0.76 -8.11 7.28
N GLN A 32 -1.88 -7.89 6.58
CA GLN A 32 -2.83 -8.94 6.15
C GLN A 32 -3.03 -8.89 4.62
N TRP A 33 -4.27 -8.97 4.13
CA TRP A 33 -4.66 -8.90 2.71
C TRP A 33 -5.26 -7.54 2.30
N GLY A 34 -4.86 -6.45 2.97
CA GLY A 34 -5.41 -5.12 2.71
C GLY A 34 -6.62 -4.80 3.56
N ASP A 35 -7.10 -3.56 3.44
CA ASP A 35 -8.28 -3.07 4.18
C ASP A 35 -8.14 -3.09 5.71
N GLU A 36 -6.91 -3.05 6.22
CA GLU A 36 -6.62 -2.99 7.66
C GLU A 36 -6.83 -1.60 8.26
N GLY A 37 -7.27 -0.62 7.47
CA GLY A 37 -7.46 0.75 7.96
C GLY A 37 -6.18 1.57 8.08
N LYS A 38 -5.16 1.26 7.27
CA LYS A 38 -3.88 2.02 7.19
C LYS A 38 -4.06 3.52 7.08
N GLY A 39 -5.07 3.96 6.33
CA GLY A 39 -5.35 5.39 6.11
C GLY A 39 -5.45 6.19 7.42
N LYS A 40 -6.00 5.59 8.50
CA LYS A 40 -6.10 6.27 9.81
C LYS A 40 -4.74 6.47 10.48
N VAL A 41 -3.87 5.46 10.38
CA VAL A 41 -2.51 5.53 10.94
C VAL A 41 -1.66 6.51 10.14
N VAL A 42 -1.83 6.50 8.81
CA VAL A 42 -1.14 7.44 7.92
C VAL A 42 -1.62 8.86 8.18
N ASP A 43 -2.93 9.11 8.27
CA ASP A 43 -3.49 10.42 8.61
C ASP A 43 -2.98 10.94 9.97
N LEU A 44 -2.96 10.07 10.99
CA LEU A 44 -2.42 10.42 12.30
C LEU A 44 -0.96 10.89 12.23
N LEU A 45 -0.11 10.19 11.45
CA LEU A 45 1.31 10.49 11.31
C LEU A 45 1.61 11.61 10.30
N ALA A 46 0.73 11.82 9.32
CA ALA A 46 0.92 12.79 8.25
C ALA A 46 0.85 14.24 8.73
N MET A 47 0.15 14.51 9.84
CA MET A 47 0.07 15.87 10.42
C MET A 47 1.41 16.41 10.88
N ASP A 48 2.28 15.53 11.38
CA ASP A 48 3.62 15.88 11.86
C ASP A 48 4.71 15.61 10.81
N ALA A 49 4.36 15.11 9.62
CA ALA A 49 5.32 14.77 8.59
C ALA A 49 5.67 15.98 7.71
N ASP A 50 6.94 16.11 7.36
CA ASP A 50 7.43 17.10 6.38
C ASP A 50 7.28 16.59 4.95
N ILE A 51 7.39 15.28 4.76
CA ILE A 51 7.26 14.62 3.46
C ILE A 51 6.42 13.35 3.62
N VAL A 52 5.41 13.16 2.77
CA VAL A 52 4.61 11.93 2.71
C VAL A 52 4.75 11.29 1.33
N CYS A 53 5.26 10.07 1.31
CA CYS A 53 5.66 9.39 0.09
C CYS A 53 4.79 8.17 -0.21
N ARG A 54 4.53 7.92 -1.50
CA ARG A 54 4.06 6.62 -2.01
C ARG A 54 5.20 5.94 -2.76
N CYS A 55 5.45 4.67 -2.46
CA CYS A 55 6.61 3.93 -2.97
C CYS A 55 6.26 2.85 -4.01
N GLN A 56 5.06 2.27 -3.95
CA GLN A 56 4.61 1.21 -4.87
C GLN A 56 3.13 1.30 -5.21
N GLY A 57 2.68 0.38 -6.06
CA GLY A 57 1.29 0.21 -6.47
C GLY A 57 0.89 1.19 -7.56
N GLY A 58 -0.39 1.56 -7.56
CA GLY A 58 -0.98 2.57 -8.44
C GLY A 58 -2.31 3.04 -7.87
N ASN A 59 -3.31 3.26 -8.72
CA ASN A 59 -4.66 3.66 -8.31
C ASN A 59 -5.53 2.48 -7.79
N ASN A 60 -4.94 1.31 -7.57
CA ASN A 60 -5.59 0.08 -7.11
C ASN A 60 -5.74 -0.03 -5.59
N ALA A 61 -5.06 0.83 -4.85
CA ALA A 61 -5.31 1.08 -3.44
C ALA A 61 -6.01 2.43 -3.31
N GLY A 62 -6.95 2.53 -2.39
CA GLY A 62 -7.61 3.80 -2.08
C GLY A 62 -8.03 3.83 -0.62
N HIS A 63 -8.09 5.03 -0.05
CA HIS A 63 -8.60 5.24 1.29
C HIS A 63 -9.24 6.62 1.39
N THR A 64 -10.24 6.70 2.26
CA THR A 64 -10.94 7.94 2.56
C THR A 64 -10.37 8.53 3.84
N VAL A 65 -10.04 9.81 3.81
CA VAL A 65 -9.60 10.60 4.97
C VAL A 65 -10.65 11.66 5.25
N VAL A 66 -11.03 11.83 6.52
CA VAL A 66 -12.03 12.81 6.93
C VAL A 66 -11.34 13.93 7.70
N VAL A 67 -11.39 15.14 7.15
CA VAL A 67 -10.84 16.36 7.78
C VAL A 67 -11.96 17.39 7.89
N ASP A 68 -12.18 17.93 9.10
CA ASP A 68 -13.22 18.94 9.36
C ASP A 68 -14.62 18.54 8.84
N SER A 69 -14.96 17.25 8.96
CA SER A 69 -16.21 16.65 8.46
C SER A 69 -16.34 16.58 6.92
N VAL A 70 -15.26 16.83 6.17
CA VAL A 70 -15.19 16.65 4.72
C VAL A 70 -14.44 15.36 4.40
N GLU A 71 -15.06 14.49 3.59
CA GLU A 71 -14.46 13.22 3.16
C GLU A 71 -13.65 13.41 1.87
N TYR A 72 -12.35 13.16 1.91
CA TYR A 72 -11.45 13.17 0.77
C TYR A 72 -11.07 11.73 0.39
N ASP A 73 -11.14 11.42 -0.90
CA ASP A 73 -10.86 10.08 -1.41
C ASP A 73 -9.54 10.09 -2.16
N PHE A 74 -8.55 9.36 -1.62
CA PHE A 74 -7.22 9.26 -2.21
C PHE A 74 -6.99 7.88 -2.77
N HIS A 75 -6.47 7.82 -4.00
CA HIS A 75 -6.04 6.59 -4.65
C HIS A 75 -4.56 6.66 -4.97
N LEU A 76 -4.14 7.63 -5.77
CA LEU A 76 -2.76 7.80 -6.19
C LEU A 76 -2.05 8.92 -5.43
N LEU A 77 -2.77 9.99 -5.08
CA LEU A 77 -2.20 11.06 -4.27
C LEU A 77 -1.86 10.53 -2.87
N PRO A 78 -0.66 10.80 -2.34
CA PRO A 78 -0.39 10.55 -0.93
C PRO A 78 -1.34 11.39 -0.07
N SER A 79 -1.91 10.76 0.97
CA SER A 79 -2.85 11.40 1.90
C SER A 79 -2.31 12.65 2.61
N GLY A 80 -0.99 12.72 2.75
CA GLY A 80 -0.28 13.90 3.25
C GLY A 80 -0.53 15.18 2.45
N VAL A 81 -1.15 15.11 1.26
CA VAL A 81 -1.54 16.29 0.49
C VAL A 81 -2.57 17.16 1.21
N LEU A 82 -3.25 16.64 2.24
CA LEU A 82 -4.09 17.43 3.14
C LEU A 82 -3.29 18.35 4.06
N ASN A 83 -2.07 17.95 4.44
CA ASN A 83 -1.20 18.79 5.26
C ASN A 83 -0.55 19.88 4.39
N LYS A 84 -0.97 21.13 4.60
CA LYS A 84 -0.46 22.30 3.86
C LYS A 84 1.04 22.54 4.02
N LYS A 85 1.66 21.99 5.08
CA LYS A 85 3.11 22.12 5.34
C LYS A 85 3.93 20.97 4.77
N ALA A 86 3.29 19.84 4.45
CA ALA A 86 3.97 18.65 3.95
C ALA A 86 4.10 18.67 2.42
N ILE A 87 5.19 18.05 1.94
CA ILE A 87 5.39 17.74 0.52
C ILE A 87 4.90 16.31 0.27
N SER A 88 4.03 16.14 -0.71
CA SER A 88 3.61 14.81 -1.18
C SER A 88 4.54 14.35 -2.29
N PHE A 89 5.07 13.13 -2.19
CA PHE A 89 6.00 12.58 -3.16
C PHE A 89 5.52 11.22 -3.72
N ILE A 90 5.49 11.09 -5.05
CA ILE A 90 5.21 9.83 -5.74
C ILE A 90 6.54 9.25 -6.24
N GLY A 91 6.92 8.11 -5.67
CA GLY A 91 8.18 7.41 -5.93
C GLY A 91 8.26 6.72 -7.29
N ASN A 92 9.47 6.29 -7.66
CA ASN A 92 9.73 5.59 -8.91
C ASN A 92 9.13 4.18 -8.99
N GLY A 93 8.77 3.59 -7.85
CA GLY A 93 8.10 2.29 -7.81
C GLY A 93 6.61 2.36 -8.13
N VAL A 94 6.02 3.56 -8.23
CA VAL A 94 4.59 3.73 -8.50
C VAL A 94 4.30 3.71 -10.01
N VAL A 95 3.14 3.14 -10.35
CA VAL A 95 2.55 3.12 -11.68
C VAL A 95 1.41 4.14 -11.72
N ILE A 96 1.55 5.21 -12.51
CA ILE A 96 0.74 6.45 -12.36
C ILE A 96 -0.31 6.59 -13.45
N HIS A 97 -1.59 6.32 -13.17
CA HIS A 97 -2.68 6.69 -14.09
C HIS A 97 -2.93 8.21 -14.07
N LEU A 98 -2.50 8.94 -15.09
CA LEU A 98 -2.50 10.40 -15.15
C LEU A 98 -3.90 11.01 -15.21
N PRO A 99 -4.85 10.53 -16.04
CA PRO A 99 -6.24 11.00 -15.94
C PRO A 99 -6.83 10.69 -14.58
N GLY A 100 -6.57 9.49 -14.05
CA GLY A 100 -7.00 9.14 -12.70
C GLY A 100 -6.42 10.07 -11.64
N LEU A 101 -5.16 10.46 -11.79
CA LEU A 101 -4.48 11.41 -10.91
C LEU A 101 -5.12 12.79 -10.99
N PHE A 102 -5.35 13.31 -12.20
CA PHE A 102 -5.95 14.64 -12.39
C PHE A 102 -7.43 14.66 -12.04
N GLU A 103 -8.21 13.62 -12.37
CA GLU A 103 -9.60 13.47 -11.93
C GLU A 103 -9.71 13.38 -10.41
N GLU A 104 -8.82 12.61 -9.75
CA GLU A 104 -8.74 12.53 -8.29
C GLU A 104 -8.41 13.89 -7.69
N ALA A 105 -7.43 14.59 -8.27
CA ALA A 105 -7.03 15.91 -7.81
C ALA A 105 -8.15 16.95 -8.00
N GLU A 106 -8.85 16.93 -9.15
CA GLU A 106 -9.96 17.84 -9.46
C GLU A 106 -11.17 17.57 -8.55
N LYS A 107 -11.54 16.30 -8.33
CA LYS A 107 -12.60 15.90 -7.39
C LYS A 107 -12.30 16.38 -5.96
N ASN A 108 -11.06 16.21 -5.50
CA ASN A 108 -10.67 16.67 -4.17
C ASN A 108 -10.50 18.21 -4.11
N SER A 109 -10.14 18.86 -5.22
CA SER A 109 -10.07 20.33 -5.30
C SER A 109 -11.45 20.97 -5.12
N GLN A 110 -12.50 20.36 -5.70
CA GLN A 110 -13.90 20.78 -5.51
C GLN A 110 -14.35 20.68 -4.05
N LYS A 111 -13.76 19.76 -3.27
CA LYS A 111 -14.04 19.57 -1.84
C LYS A 111 -13.24 20.51 -0.93
N GLY A 112 -12.25 21.23 -1.45
CA GLY A 112 -11.44 22.19 -0.68
C GLY A 112 -9.92 21.97 -0.73
N LEU A 113 -9.42 20.97 -1.47
CA LEU A 113 -7.98 20.72 -1.60
C LEU A 113 -7.32 21.74 -2.54
N GLN A 114 -6.94 22.89 -1.99
CA GLN A 114 -6.31 23.98 -2.75
C GLN A 114 -4.77 23.92 -2.67
N GLY A 115 -4.08 24.39 -3.73
CA GLY A 115 -2.61 24.51 -3.76
C GLY A 115 -1.86 23.18 -3.66
N TRP A 116 -2.45 22.08 -4.12
CA TRP A 116 -1.81 20.76 -4.11
C TRP A 116 -0.69 20.65 -5.16
N GLU A 117 -0.80 21.33 -6.30
CA GLU A 117 0.20 21.31 -7.39
C GLU A 117 1.58 21.80 -6.92
N GLY A 118 1.64 22.81 -6.06
CA GLY A 118 2.91 23.31 -5.50
C GLY A 118 3.57 22.34 -4.51
N ARG A 119 2.81 21.38 -3.98
CA ARG A 119 3.23 20.47 -2.91
C ARG A 119 3.37 19.03 -3.37
N LEU A 120 2.88 18.68 -4.56
CA LEU A 120 3.08 17.38 -5.16
C LEU A 120 4.38 17.35 -5.96
N LYS A 121 5.17 16.31 -5.74
CA LYS A 121 6.38 16.00 -6.49
C LYS A 121 6.30 14.57 -7.01
N ILE A 122 6.67 14.36 -8.27
CA ILE A 122 6.59 13.07 -8.95
C ILE A 122 8.00 12.71 -9.44
N SER A 123 8.45 11.50 -9.13
CA SER A 123 9.71 10.99 -9.63
C SER A 123 9.69 10.87 -11.15
N ASP A 124 10.69 11.44 -11.82
CA ASP A 124 10.98 11.27 -13.24
C ASP A 124 11.09 9.79 -13.67
N ARG A 125 11.52 8.92 -12.75
CA ARG A 125 11.65 7.48 -12.96
C ARG A 125 10.36 6.69 -12.63
N ALA A 126 9.32 7.35 -12.14
CA ALA A 126 8.02 6.69 -11.97
C ALA A 126 7.49 6.23 -13.34
N LEU A 127 6.79 5.11 -13.35
CA LEU A 127 6.20 4.60 -14.57
C LEU A 127 4.98 5.49 -14.89
N SER A 128 5.06 6.22 -16.00
CA SER A 128 4.02 7.16 -16.43
C SER A 128 2.98 6.42 -17.25
N ASN A 129 1.73 6.77 -17.05
CA ASN A 129 0.61 6.01 -17.57
C ASN A 129 -0.52 7.05 -17.89
N LEU A 130 -0.92 7.35 -19.14
CA LEU A 130 -1.88 8.43 -19.51
C LEU A 130 -3.10 8.08 -20.44
N ALA A 131 -4.37 8.41 -20.12
CA ALA A 131 -5.61 7.85 -20.77
C ALA A 131 -6.72 8.85 -21.19
N LEU A 132 -7.69 8.37 -22.00
CA LEU A 132 -9.15 8.65 -21.89
C LEU A 132 -9.97 7.85 -22.94
N LEU A 133 -10.16 6.54 -22.72
CA LEU A 133 -11.42 5.77 -22.77
C LEU A 133 -11.02 4.30 -22.55
N PHE A 134 -11.01 3.87 -21.28
CA PHE A 134 -10.52 2.57 -20.81
C PHE A 134 -8.99 2.44 -20.57
N PHE A 135 -8.47 3.38 -19.75
CA PHE A 135 -7.79 3.13 -18.47
C PHE A 135 -6.39 2.40 -18.40
N CYS A 136 -5.32 3.05 -17.91
CA CYS A 136 -4.42 2.70 -16.74
C CYS A 136 -3.03 3.36 -16.64
N VAL A 137 -2.06 3.25 -17.50
CA VAL A 137 -2.15 3.14 -18.92
C VAL A 137 -1.35 1.97 -19.42
N VAL A 138 -1.96 0.79 -19.37
CA VAL A 138 -2.98 0.51 -20.39
C VAL A 138 -3.31 1.76 -21.21
N PHE A 139 -2.51 1.94 -22.23
CA PHE A 139 -3.18 2.03 -23.52
C PHE A 139 -4.33 1.04 -23.51
N ASN A 140 -5.52 1.38 -24.00
CA ASN A 140 -6.78 0.64 -23.78
C ASN A 140 -6.65 -0.90 -23.70
N PHE A 141 -5.67 -1.42 -24.42
CA PHE A 141 -5.06 -2.72 -24.22
C PHE A 141 -4.65 -3.22 -22.85
N HIS A 142 -3.73 -2.68 -22.05
CA HIS A 142 -3.31 -3.44 -20.87
C HIS A 142 -4.49 -3.81 -19.90
N GLN A 143 -5.65 -3.11 -19.86
CA GLN A 143 -6.80 -3.41 -18.99
C GLN A 143 -7.83 -4.19 -19.75
N ALA A 144 -7.98 -3.92 -21.04
CA ALA A 144 -8.60 -4.89 -21.91
C ALA A 144 -7.87 -6.22 -21.74
N VAL A 145 -6.55 -6.24 -21.61
CA VAL A 145 -5.68 -7.38 -21.39
C VAL A 145 -5.76 -7.87 -19.95
N ASP A 146 -5.84 -7.01 -18.94
CA ASP A 146 -6.09 -7.46 -17.55
C ASP A 146 -7.45 -8.18 -17.47
N GLY A 147 -8.47 -7.60 -18.10
CA GLY A 147 -9.81 -8.16 -18.25
C GLY A 147 -9.89 -9.38 -19.16
N ILE A 148 -9.17 -9.39 -20.28
CA ILE A 148 -9.07 -10.50 -21.24
C ILE A 148 -8.26 -11.62 -20.61
N GLN A 149 -7.17 -11.34 -19.90
CA GLN A 149 -6.40 -12.34 -19.16
C GLN A 149 -7.22 -12.92 -18.01
N GLU A 150 -8.06 -12.11 -17.34
CA GLU A 150 -9.05 -12.62 -16.38
C GLU A 150 -10.08 -13.53 -17.08
N GLN A 151 -10.64 -13.11 -18.22
CA GLN A 151 -11.60 -13.91 -18.99
C GLN A 151 -10.98 -15.20 -19.54
N LEU A 152 -9.78 -15.14 -20.11
CA LEU A 152 -9.02 -16.27 -20.62
C LEU A 152 -8.65 -17.22 -19.49
N ARG A 153 -8.18 -16.72 -18.34
CA ARG A 153 -7.90 -17.58 -17.16
C ARG A 153 -9.17 -18.23 -16.63
N GLN A 154 -10.28 -17.50 -16.59
CA GLN A 154 -11.58 -18.07 -16.22
C GLN A 154 -12.01 -19.16 -17.20
N GLN A 155 -11.83 -18.97 -18.51
CA GLN A 155 -12.18 -19.93 -19.54
C GLN A 155 -11.25 -21.16 -19.57
N GLN A 156 -9.95 -20.98 -19.32
CA GLN A 156 -8.94 -22.04 -19.43
C GLN A 156 -8.76 -22.84 -18.13
N ALA A 157 -8.82 -22.16 -16.98
CA ALA A 157 -8.48 -22.74 -15.68
C ALA A 157 -9.66 -22.74 -14.69
N GLY A 158 -10.83 -22.25 -15.09
CA GLY A 158 -12.02 -22.14 -14.23
C GLY A 158 -11.87 -21.16 -13.05
N LYS A 159 -10.76 -20.42 -12.98
CA LYS A 159 -10.39 -19.55 -11.85
C LYS A 159 -10.01 -18.17 -12.35
N ASN A 160 -10.54 -17.15 -11.68
CA ASN A 160 -10.08 -15.77 -11.81
C ASN A 160 -9.13 -15.40 -10.67
N LEU A 161 -8.19 -14.50 -10.94
CA LEU A 161 -7.39 -13.85 -9.91
C LEU A 161 -8.20 -12.78 -9.19
N GLY A 162 -9.22 -12.22 -9.85
CA GLY A 162 -10.01 -11.12 -9.30
C GLY A 162 -9.22 -9.82 -9.28
N THR A 163 -8.49 -9.52 -10.36
CA THR A 163 -7.71 -8.30 -10.46
C THR A 163 -8.61 -7.08 -10.35
N THR A 164 -8.05 -5.93 -9.97
CA THR A 164 -8.82 -4.68 -9.90
C THR A 164 -9.25 -4.17 -11.27
N LYS A 165 -8.83 -4.84 -12.36
CA LYS A 165 -8.96 -4.38 -13.74
C LYS A 165 -8.51 -2.94 -13.84
N LYS A 166 -7.44 -2.61 -13.10
CA LYS A 166 -6.81 -1.30 -13.14
C LYS A 166 -5.53 -1.32 -13.98
N GLY A 167 -5.14 -2.45 -14.57
CA GLY A 167 -4.02 -2.54 -15.52
C GLY A 167 -2.64 -2.52 -14.90
N ILE A 168 -2.61 -2.61 -13.56
CA ILE A 168 -1.38 -2.62 -12.78
C ILE A 168 -0.49 -3.77 -13.21
N GLY A 169 -1.05 -4.97 -13.35
CA GLY A 169 -0.30 -6.17 -13.71
C GLY A 169 0.44 -6.04 -15.04
N PRO A 170 -0.26 -5.71 -16.14
CA PRO A 170 0.44 -5.64 -17.42
C PRO A 170 1.39 -4.43 -17.53
N ALA A 171 1.15 -3.33 -16.81
CA ALA A 171 2.13 -2.24 -16.70
C ALA A 171 3.44 -2.69 -16.01
N TYR A 172 3.33 -3.46 -14.92
CA TYR A 172 4.50 -4.08 -14.29
C TYR A 172 5.16 -5.14 -15.19
N SER A 173 4.37 -5.87 -16.00
CA SER A 173 4.90 -6.77 -17.03
C SER A 173 5.75 -6.01 -18.05
N SER A 174 5.27 -4.85 -18.54
CA SER A 174 6.04 -3.99 -19.44
C SER A 174 7.29 -3.41 -18.81
N LYS A 175 7.25 -3.07 -17.51
CA LYS A 175 8.43 -2.68 -16.74
C LYS A 175 9.46 -3.81 -16.69
N ALA A 176 9.03 -5.05 -16.40
CA ALA A 176 9.91 -6.22 -16.37
C ALA A 176 10.44 -6.58 -17.77
N ALA A 177 9.62 -6.43 -18.81
CA ALA A 177 10.00 -6.62 -20.21
C ALA A 177 10.91 -5.51 -20.75
N ARG A 178 11.06 -4.41 -20.02
CA ARG A 178 11.84 -3.21 -20.40
C ARG A 178 11.29 -2.50 -21.64
N ASN A 179 10.00 -2.67 -21.93
CA ASN A 179 9.30 -1.98 -23.02
C ASN A 179 8.31 -0.91 -22.52
N GLY A 180 8.15 -0.74 -21.20
CA GLY A 180 7.28 0.28 -20.61
C GLY A 180 7.85 1.71 -20.72
N LEU A 181 6.95 2.70 -20.68
CA LEU A 181 7.27 4.13 -20.75
C LEU A 181 7.26 4.78 -19.35
N ARG A 182 8.15 5.75 -19.10
CA ARG A 182 8.27 6.44 -17.81
C ARG A 182 7.92 7.91 -17.90
N VAL A 183 7.79 8.57 -16.74
CA VAL A 183 7.50 10.02 -16.65
C VAL A 183 8.56 10.83 -17.39
N CYS A 184 9.83 10.46 -17.25
CA CYS A 184 10.94 11.11 -17.96
C CYS A 184 10.80 11.01 -19.49
N ASP A 185 10.26 9.92 -20.02
CA ASP A 185 10.07 9.77 -21.46
C ASP A 185 8.98 10.73 -21.95
N LEU A 186 7.90 10.89 -21.18
CA LEU A 186 6.76 11.74 -21.52
C LEU A 186 7.06 13.25 -21.47
N VAL A 187 7.78 13.72 -20.45
CA VAL A 187 8.01 15.17 -20.23
C VAL A 187 9.21 15.73 -21.01
N SER A 188 9.99 14.85 -21.64
CA SER A 188 11.16 15.16 -22.46
C SER A 188 10.73 15.48 -23.91
N ASP A 189 11.46 14.97 -24.91
CA ASP A 189 11.11 15.08 -26.32
C ASP A 189 9.90 14.21 -26.67
N PHE A 190 8.78 14.86 -26.98
CA PHE A 190 7.52 14.20 -27.29
C PHE A 190 7.59 13.36 -28.58
N SER A 191 8.45 13.70 -29.55
CA SER A 191 8.58 12.94 -30.79
C SER A 191 9.19 11.55 -30.55
N VAL A 192 10.19 11.47 -29.66
CA VAL A 192 10.80 10.21 -29.22
C VAL A 192 9.82 9.40 -28.38
N PHE A 193 9.02 10.06 -27.56
CA PHE A 193 7.96 9.42 -26.79
C PHE A 193 6.90 8.78 -27.71
N GLU A 194 6.45 9.52 -28.72
CA GLU A 194 5.49 9.05 -29.72
C GLU A 194 5.98 7.78 -30.44
N GLU A 195 7.23 7.75 -30.89
CA GLU A 195 7.80 6.56 -31.54
C GLU A 195 7.74 5.33 -30.63
N LYS A 196 8.20 5.47 -29.38
CA LYS A 196 8.18 4.37 -28.40
C LYS A 196 6.75 3.93 -28.07
N PHE A 197 5.81 4.88 -28.01
CA PHE A 197 4.40 4.61 -27.76
C PHE A 197 3.77 3.80 -28.88
N ARG A 198 4.02 4.16 -30.16
CA ARG A 198 3.54 3.41 -31.33
C ARG A 198 4.09 1.97 -31.35
N VAL A 199 5.38 1.79 -31.04
CA VAL A 199 5.99 0.45 -30.94
C VAL A 199 5.34 -0.40 -29.86
N LEU A 200 5.10 0.19 -28.68
CA LEU A 200 4.46 -0.49 -27.58
C LEU A 200 3.01 -0.86 -27.92
N ALA A 201 2.25 0.07 -28.51
CA ALA A 201 0.89 -0.22 -28.96
C ALA A 201 0.81 -1.33 -30.01
N GLY A 202 1.70 -1.30 -31.01
CA GLY A 202 1.77 -2.35 -32.02
C GLY A 202 2.10 -3.74 -31.45
N HIS A 203 2.99 -3.80 -30.45
CA HIS A 203 3.31 -5.05 -29.75
C HIS A 203 2.08 -5.66 -29.07
N PHE A 204 1.25 -4.83 -28.44
CA PHE A 204 0.04 -5.30 -27.78
C PHE A 204 -1.09 -5.65 -28.75
N GLN A 205 -1.28 -4.91 -29.84
CA GLN A 205 -2.21 -5.31 -30.91
C GLN A 205 -1.84 -6.66 -31.52
N THR A 206 -0.54 -6.93 -31.69
CA THR A 206 -0.05 -8.23 -32.18
C THR A 206 -0.34 -9.36 -31.18
N THR A 207 -0.15 -9.08 -29.88
CA THR A 207 -0.36 -10.08 -28.82
C THR A 207 -1.84 -10.33 -28.55
N TYR A 208 -2.69 -9.32 -28.75
CA TYR A 208 -4.12 -9.36 -28.47
C TYR A 208 -4.90 -8.88 -29.70
N PRO A 209 -5.24 -9.76 -30.66
CA PRO A 209 -5.83 -9.35 -31.94
C PRO A 209 -7.18 -8.61 -31.85
N ASN A 210 -7.94 -8.85 -30.78
CA ASN A 210 -9.26 -8.22 -30.56
C ASN A 210 -9.18 -6.81 -29.97
N LEU A 211 -7.98 -6.26 -29.91
CA LEU A 211 -7.68 -5.03 -29.23
C LEU A 211 -7.62 -3.86 -30.20
N ASN A 212 -8.57 -2.94 -30.06
CA ASN A 212 -8.55 -1.71 -30.82
C ASN A 212 -7.93 -0.58 -29.99
N ILE A 213 -6.94 0.13 -30.55
CA ILE A 213 -6.27 1.26 -29.92
C ILE A 213 -6.30 2.42 -30.90
N ASP A 214 -6.88 3.53 -30.48
CA ASP A 214 -6.74 4.79 -31.20
C ASP A 214 -5.46 5.49 -30.74
N ILE A 215 -4.36 5.15 -31.41
CA ILE A 215 -3.01 5.60 -31.06
C ILE A 215 -2.91 7.13 -31.14
N ASP A 216 -3.50 7.74 -32.17
CA ASP A 216 -3.37 9.18 -32.42
C ASP A 216 -4.18 10.00 -31.41
N ALA A 217 -5.40 9.55 -31.06
CA ALA A 217 -6.20 10.21 -30.03
C ALA A 217 -5.54 10.12 -28.64
N GLU A 218 -4.94 8.97 -28.30
CA GLU A 218 -4.22 8.82 -27.03
C GLU A 218 -2.99 9.73 -26.98
N LEU A 219 -2.23 9.84 -28.07
CA LEU A 219 -1.06 10.73 -28.17
C LEU A 219 -1.44 12.21 -28.00
N GLU A 220 -2.54 12.66 -28.59
CA GLU A 220 -2.97 14.06 -28.45
C GLU A 220 -3.33 14.39 -27.00
N GLN A 221 -4.03 13.49 -26.31
CA GLN A 221 -4.30 13.64 -24.88
C GLN A 221 -3.00 13.64 -24.06
N LEU A 222 -2.10 12.68 -24.36
CA LEU A 222 -0.77 12.54 -23.76
C LEU A 222 0.02 13.86 -23.76
N LYS A 223 -0.03 14.56 -24.88
CA LYS A 223 0.62 15.85 -25.05
C LYS A 223 0.08 16.93 -24.11
N GLY A 224 -1.25 17.01 -23.96
CA GLY A 224 -1.90 17.98 -23.06
C GLY A 224 -1.55 17.74 -21.59
N TYR A 225 -1.51 16.48 -21.17
CA TYR A 225 -1.13 16.13 -19.80
C TYR A 225 0.38 16.24 -19.53
N ALA A 226 1.25 16.06 -20.54
CA ALA A 226 2.69 16.25 -20.39
C ALA A 226 3.03 17.67 -19.91
N GLU A 227 2.36 18.68 -20.47
CA GLU A 227 2.54 20.09 -20.06
C GLU A 227 2.05 20.35 -18.62
N ARG A 228 0.91 19.77 -18.22
CA ARG A 228 0.43 19.83 -16.82
C ARG A 228 1.34 19.11 -15.85
N LEU A 229 1.97 18.01 -16.28
CA LEU A 229 2.81 17.16 -15.45
C LEU A 229 4.20 17.75 -15.23
N ARG A 230 4.79 18.40 -16.24
CA ARG A 230 6.16 18.94 -16.22
C ARG A 230 6.54 19.71 -14.95
N PRO A 231 5.73 20.63 -14.38
CA PRO A 231 6.09 21.35 -13.14
C PRO A 231 6.12 20.46 -11.88
N LEU A 232 5.48 19.29 -11.92
CA LEU A 232 5.40 18.35 -10.80
C LEU A 232 6.58 17.38 -10.78
N VAL A 233 7.27 17.18 -11.92
CA VAL A 233 8.33 16.19 -12.07
C VAL A 233 9.65 16.67 -11.45
N THR A 234 10.34 15.75 -10.77
CA THR A 234 11.68 15.96 -10.21
C THR A 234 12.51 14.68 -10.30
N ASP A 235 13.84 14.79 -10.26
CA ASP A 235 14.70 13.62 -10.00
C ASP A 235 14.37 13.07 -8.60
N GLY A 236 13.69 11.92 -8.57
CA GLY A 236 13.20 11.33 -7.33
C GLY A 236 14.32 10.86 -6.39
N VAL A 237 15.39 10.29 -6.95
CA VAL A 237 16.52 9.77 -6.16
C VAL A 237 17.25 10.94 -5.51
N TYR A 238 17.53 11.99 -6.28
CA TYR A 238 18.19 13.18 -5.76
C TYR A 238 17.33 13.93 -4.73
N PHE A 239 16.02 14.02 -4.98
CA PHE A 239 15.06 14.60 -4.05
C PHE A 239 15.07 13.88 -2.70
N MET A 240 14.96 12.55 -2.72
CA MET A 240 14.99 11.73 -1.49
C MET A 240 16.35 11.79 -0.81
N HIS A 241 17.45 11.71 -1.56
CA HIS A 241 18.80 11.82 -1.01
C HIS A 241 19.01 13.16 -0.28
N LYS A 242 18.53 14.27 -0.83
CA LYS A 242 18.55 15.58 -0.17
C LYS A 242 17.68 15.63 1.09
N ALA A 243 16.49 15.01 1.05
CA ALA A 243 15.62 14.95 2.21
C ALA A 243 16.24 14.12 3.35
N LEU A 244 16.96 13.05 3.02
CA LEU A 244 17.57 12.14 3.98
C LEU A 244 18.84 12.68 4.64
N ASN A 245 19.68 13.37 3.86
CA ASN A 245 20.97 13.92 4.32
C ASN A 245 20.93 15.41 4.66
N GLY A 246 19.75 16.03 4.56
CA GLY A 246 19.55 17.45 4.82
C GLY A 246 19.27 17.75 6.30
N PRO A 247 18.68 18.92 6.60
CA PRO A 247 18.21 19.24 7.95
C PRO A 247 17.19 18.20 8.43
N SER A 248 16.96 18.15 9.75
CA SER A 248 16.05 17.17 10.34
C SER A 248 14.66 17.25 9.70
N LYS A 249 14.19 16.14 9.12
CA LYS A 249 12.89 16.01 8.47
C LYS A 249 12.22 14.70 8.84
N LYS A 250 10.91 14.77 9.10
CA LYS A 250 10.04 13.61 9.30
C LYS A 250 9.48 13.16 7.96
N ILE A 251 9.93 11.99 7.50
CA ILE A 251 9.50 11.40 6.23
C ILE A 251 8.60 10.21 6.54
N LEU A 252 7.36 10.25 6.06
CA LEU A 252 6.38 9.19 6.18
C LEU A 252 6.21 8.49 4.84
N VAL A 253 6.16 7.16 4.85
CA VAL A 253 5.93 6.34 3.66
C VAL A 253 4.62 5.59 3.83
N GLU A 254 3.67 5.88 2.94
CA GLU A 254 2.37 5.23 2.84
C GLU A 254 2.51 3.97 1.98
N GLY A 255 2.42 2.80 2.61
CA GLY A 255 2.39 1.51 1.91
C GLY A 255 1.05 1.25 1.25
N ALA A 256 1.08 0.91 -0.04
CA ALA A 256 -0.10 0.43 -0.76
C ALA A 256 -0.34 -1.07 -0.52
N ASN A 257 -1.61 -1.48 -0.53
CA ASN A 257 -2.04 -2.88 -0.30
C ASN A 257 -1.49 -3.45 1.02
N ALA A 258 -1.00 -4.69 1.06
CA ALA A 258 -0.56 -5.33 2.30
C ALA A 258 0.40 -6.49 2.02
N ALA A 259 1.05 -6.99 3.08
CA ALA A 259 2.08 -8.01 3.00
C ALA A 259 1.63 -9.28 2.24
N LEU A 260 0.41 -9.77 2.47
CA LEU A 260 -0.06 -11.01 1.81
C LEU A 260 -0.55 -10.80 0.37
N LEU A 261 -0.53 -9.56 -0.11
CA LEU A 261 -0.71 -9.20 -1.51
C LEU A 261 0.61 -8.85 -2.20
N ASP A 262 1.75 -8.97 -1.52
CA ASP A 262 3.07 -8.78 -2.12
C ASP A 262 3.32 -9.80 -3.24
N ILE A 263 3.97 -9.38 -4.33
CA ILE A 263 4.25 -10.24 -5.48
C ILE A 263 5.15 -11.44 -5.14
N ASP A 264 6.08 -11.28 -4.19
CA ASP A 264 7.04 -12.31 -3.81
C ASP A 264 6.59 -13.08 -2.56
N PHE A 265 6.04 -12.35 -1.58
CA PHE A 265 5.74 -12.90 -0.24
C PHE A 265 4.25 -13.14 0.01
N GLY A 266 3.38 -12.74 -0.91
CA GLY A 266 1.94 -12.91 -0.75
C GLY A 266 1.43 -14.30 -1.10
N THR A 267 0.10 -14.46 -1.08
CA THR A 267 -0.55 -15.72 -1.51
C THR A 267 -0.58 -15.87 -3.02
N TYR A 268 0.60 -16.01 -3.65
CA TYR A 268 0.74 -16.13 -5.10
C TYR A 268 -0.09 -17.31 -5.66
N PRO A 269 -0.81 -17.14 -6.78
CA PRO A 269 -0.82 -15.99 -7.69
C PRO A 269 -1.84 -14.89 -7.34
N PHE A 270 -2.58 -15.01 -6.24
CA PHE A 270 -3.62 -14.07 -5.82
C PHE A 270 -3.05 -12.86 -5.07
N VAL A 271 -2.17 -12.13 -5.75
CA VAL A 271 -1.36 -11.02 -5.22
C VAL A 271 -1.42 -9.83 -6.18
N THR A 272 -0.91 -8.67 -5.74
CA THR A 272 -0.63 -7.57 -6.65
C THR A 272 0.73 -7.76 -7.33
N SER A 273 1.05 -6.90 -8.28
CA SER A 273 2.27 -6.99 -9.10
C SER A 273 3.41 -6.11 -8.57
N SER A 274 3.34 -5.70 -7.31
CA SER A 274 4.31 -4.83 -6.67
C SER A 274 4.72 -5.37 -5.30
N ASN A 275 5.90 -4.97 -4.83
CA ASN A 275 6.32 -5.27 -3.46
C ASN A 275 5.59 -4.36 -2.47
N CYS A 276 4.75 -4.95 -1.63
CA CYS A 276 3.96 -4.30 -0.58
C CYS A 276 4.63 -4.35 0.79
N THR A 277 5.85 -4.91 0.84
CA THR A 277 6.68 -5.08 2.02
C THR A 277 7.72 -3.95 2.16
N VAL A 278 8.46 -3.94 3.27
CA VAL A 278 9.48 -2.91 3.57
C VAL A 278 10.56 -2.78 2.49
N GLY A 279 10.88 -3.86 1.77
CA GLY A 279 11.81 -3.83 0.64
C GLY A 279 11.34 -2.91 -0.49
N GLY A 280 10.03 -2.81 -0.71
CA GLY A 280 9.42 -1.91 -1.69
C GLY A 280 9.68 -0.43 -1.41
N VAL A 281 9.90 -0.05 -0.15
CA VAL A 281 10.29 1.31 0.23
C VAL A 281 11.67 1.67 -0.32
N CYS A 282 12.62 0.73 -0.22
CA CYS A 282 13.98 0.94 -0.68
C CYS A 282 14.02 1.07 -2.20
N THR A 283 13.41 0.10 -2.91
CA THR A 283 13.41 0.04 -4.38
C THR A 283 12.51 1.10 -5.01
N GLY A 284 11.40 1.45 -4.35
CA GLY A 284 10.40 2.39 -4.85
C GLY A 284 10.71 3.87 -4.63
N LEU A 285 11.65 4.19 -3.73
CA LEU A 285 12.09 5.57 -3.45
C LEU A 285 13.59 5.81 -3.71
N GLY A 286 14.37 4.77 -4.00
CA GLY A 286 15.82 4.88 -4.11
C GLY A 286 16.51 5.17 -2.77
N VAL A 287 15.97 4.61 -1.69
CA VAL A 287 16.44 4.85 -0.31
C VAL A 287 17.26 3.65 0.18
N PRO A 288 18.46 3.86 0.75
CA PRO A 288 19.24 2.77 1.34
C PRO A 288 18.52 2.15 2.56
N PRO A 289 18.61 0.83 2.77
CA PRO A 289 17.98 0.18 3.93
C PRO A 289 18.36 0.78 5.29
N SER A 290 19.57 1.31 5.43
CA SER A 290 20.04 1.97 6.66
C SER A 290 19.20 3.20 7.07
N HIS A 291 18.54 3.84 6.10
CA HIS A 291 17.65 4.98 6.34
C HIS A 291 16.21 4.56 6.65
N VAL A 292 15.89 3.27 6.63
CA VAL A 292 14.58 2.78 7.10
C VAL A 292 14.58 2.79 8.62
N GLY A 293 13.66 3.56 9.20
CA GLY A 293 13.51 3.72 10.64
C GLY A 293 12.41 2.82 11.18
N ARG A 294 11.36 3.44 11.72
CA ARG A 294 10.24 2.71 12.32
C ARG A 294 9.32 2.17 11.23
N VAL A 295 9.00 0.89 11.33
CA VAL A 295 8.04 0.22 10.44
C VAL A 295 6.83 -0.18 11.27
N TYR A 296 5.66 0.42 10.99
CA TYR A 296 4.43 0.11 11.68
C TYR A 296 3.59 -0.86 10.85
N GLY A 297 3.25 -2.00 11.45
CA GLY A 297 2.34 -2.99 10.88
C GLY A 297 0.91 -2.69 11.27
N VAL A 298 0.05 -2.42 10.30
CA VAL A 298 -1.39 -2.22 10.55
C VAL A 298 -2.08 -3.57 10.45
N VAL A 299 -2.64 -3.99 11.57
CA VAL A 299 -3.33 -5.28 11.75
C VAL A 299 -4.76 -4.97 12.13
N LYS A 300 -5.72 -5.54 11.43
CA LYS A 300 -7.12 -5.49 11.88
C LYS A 300 -7.37 -6.56 12.93
N ALA A 301 -8.21 -6.28 13.92
CA ALA A 301 -8.59 -7.21 14.99
C ALA A 301 -9.28 -8.50 14.50
N TYR A 302 -9.59 -8.58 13.21
CA TYR A 302 -10.07 -9.77 12.52
C TYR A 302 -9.52 -9.73 11.09
N THR A 303 -9.62 -10.84 10.36
CA THR A 303 -9.02 -10.94 9.02
C THR A 303 -10.08 -10.75 7.94
N THR A 304 -9.71 -10.08 6.84
CA THR A 304 -10.55 -10.03 5.65
C THR A 304 -9.74 -10.25 4.39
N ARG A 305 -10.41 -10.74 3.35
CA ARG A 305 -9.82 -10.93 2.03
C ARG A 305 -10.81 -10.56 0.93
N VAL A 306 -10.29 -9.91 -0.12
CA VAL A 306 -11.02 -9.70 -1.38
C VAL A 306 -10.51 -10.68 -2.43
N GLY A 307 -11.42 -11.28 -3.19
CA GLY A 307 -11.07 -12.19 -4.28
C GLY A 307 -10.93 -13.64 -3.86
N VAL A 308 -10.45 -14.44 -4.81
CA VAL A 308 -10.35 -15.90 -4.69
C VAL A 308 -9.07 -16.29 -3.94
N GLY A 309 -9.07 -17.49 -3.36
CA GLY A 309 -7.92 -18.12 -2.71
C GLY A 309 -8.22 -18.57 -1.28
N ALA A 310 -7.40 -19.49 -0.77
CA ALA A 310 -7.42 -20.01 0.58
C ALA A 310 -7.42 -18.90 1.63
N PHE A 311 -8.30 -19.05 2.61
CA PHE A 311 -8.41 -18.15 3.74
C PHE A 311 -8.61 -19.04 4.99
N PRO A 312 -7.52 -19.43 5.67
CA PRO A 312 -7.57 -20.47 6.70
C PRO A 312 -8.54 -20.20 7.85
N THR A 313 -8.72 -18.93 8.20
CA THR A 313 -9.57 -18.46 9.29
C THR A 313 -10.92 -17.91 8.84
N GLU A 314 -11.29 -18.10 7.58
CA GLU A 314 -12.59 -17.68 7.05
C GLU A 314 -13.76 -18.25 7.85
N GLN A 315 -14.77 -17.43 8.08
CA GLN A 315 -16.02 -17.82 8.72
C GLN A 315 -17.15 -17.69 7.71
N ASP A 316 -17.59 -18.83 7.17
CA ASP A 316 -18.79 -18.92 6.32
C ASP A 316 -20.01 -19.30 7.20
N ASN A 317 -20.30 -18.42 8.17
CA ASN A 317 -21.36 -18.58 9.17
C ASN A 317 -21.80 -17.20 9.71
N ASP A 318 -22.75 -17.18 10.64
CA ASP A 318 -23.30 -15.96 11.26
C ASP A 318 -22.23 -15.02 11.84
N THR A 319 -21.10 -15.56 12.30
CA THR A 319 -19.99 -14.74 12.81
C THR A 319 -19.31 -13.97 11.68
N GLY A 320 -19.07 -14.63 10.54
CA GLY A 320 -18.53 -13.97 9.35
C GLY A 320 -19.43 -12.84 8.83
N ASP A 321 -20.74 -13.08 8.80
CA ASP A 321 -21.74 -12.07 8.41
C ASP A 321 -21.81 -10.90 9.41
N LEU A 322 -21.67 -11.19 10.71
CA LEU A 322 -21.61 -10.15 11.74
C LEU A 322 -20.35 -9.27 11.58
N LEU A 323 -19.18 -9.88 11.38
CA LEU A 323 -17.93 -9.15 11.12
C LEU A 323 -18.03 -8.31 9.84
N GLN A 324 -18.64 -8.85 8.79
CA GLN A 324 -18.82 -8.15 7.52
C GLN A 324 -19.75 -6.93 7.66
N SER A 325 -20.89 -7.10 8.32
CA SER A 325 -21.90 -6.06 8.48
C SER A 325 -21.43 -4.93 9.42
N ARG A 326 -20.96 -5.26 10.64
CA ARG A 326 -20.44 -4.28 11.60
C ARG A 326 -19.21 -3.55 11.05
N GLY A 327 -18.28 -4.31 10.46
CA GLY A 327 -17.05 -3.78 9.88
C GLY A 327 -17.24 -2.96 8.60
N ARG A 328 -18.46 -2.93 8.04
CA ARG A 328 -18.81 -2.41 6.71
C ARG A 328 -17.82 -2.88 5.64
N GLU A 329 -17.61 -4.19 5.59
CA GLU A 329 -16.60 -4.82 4.75
C GLU A 329 -17.11 -5.02 3.31
N PHE A 330 -17.27 -3.89 2.64
CA PHE A 330 -17.64 -3.77 1.24
C PHE A 330 -16.60 -2.93 0.50
N GLY A 331 -16.28 -3.31 -0.74
CA GLY A 331 -15.39 -2.52 -1.59
C GLY A 331 -16.01 -1.15 -1.88
N VAL A 332 -15.28 -0.06 -1.61
CA VAL A 332 -15.78 1.32 -1.77
C VAL A 332 -16.15 1.62 -3.22
N THR A 333 -15.38 1.12 -4.19
CA THR A 333 -15.63 1.36 -5.63
C THR A 333 -16.51 0.30 -6.27
N THR A 334 -16.36 -0.97 -5.86
CA THR A 334 -16.99 -2.12 -6.56
C THR A 334 -18.24 -2.63 -5.86
N GLY A 335 -18.49 -2.26 -4.61
CA GLY A 335 -19.55 -2.83 -3.77
C GLY A 335 -19.36 -4.30 -3.41
N ARG A 336 -18.24 -4.93 -3.82
CA ARG A 336 -18.01 -6.36 -3.61
C ARG A 336 -17.87 -6.67 -2.12
N ARG A 337 -18.63 -7.66 -1.64
CA ARG A 337 -18.51 -8.22 -0.30
C ARG A 337 -17.10 -8.78 -0.07
N ARG A 338 -16.51 -8.46 1.08
CA ARG A 338 -15.23 -9.05 1.51
C ARG A 338 -15.49 -10.30 2.35
N ARG A 339 -14.67 -11.32 2.15
CA ARG A 339 -14.67 -12.52 3.00
C ARG A 339 -14.10 -12.14 4.37
N CYS A 340 -14.73 -12.60 5.44
CA CYS A 340 -14.38 -12.26 6.81
C CYS A 340 -14.02 -13.52 7.61
N GLY A 341 -13.10 -13.38 8.55
CA GLY A 341 -12.60 -14.48 9.34
C GLY A 341 -11.95 -14.00 10.64
N TRP A 342 -11.62 -14.96 11.50
CA TRP A 342 -10.94 -14.67 12.77
C TRP A 342 -9.56 -14.03 12.56
N LEU A 343 -9.02 -13.41 13.61
CA LEU A 343 -7.63 -12.98 13.59
C LEU A 343 -6.72 -14.20 13.44
N ASP A 344 -5.72 -14.07 12.58
CA ASP A 344 -4.75 -15.11 12.32
C ASP A 344 -3.36 -14.58 12.64
N LEU A 345 -2.74 -15.11 13.68
CA LEU A 345 -1.43 -14.65 14.11
C LEU A 345 -0.29 -15.39 13.39
N VAL A 346 -0.56 -16.53 12.75
CA VAL A 346 0.45 -17.22 11.93
C VAL A 346 0.83 -16.35 10.74
N LEU A 347 -0.17 -15.75 10.07
CA LEU A 347 0.07 -14.84 8.94
C LEU A 347 0.63 -13.49 9.38
N VAL A 348 0.21 -12.93 10.52
CA VAL A 348 0.75 -11.66 11.02
C VAL A 348 2.21 -11.83 11.45
N ARG A 349 2.55 -12.96 12.10
CA ARG A 349 3.93 -13.31 12.43
C ARG A 349 4.78 -13.47 11.18
N TYR A 350 4.26 -14.11 10.13
CA TYR A 350 4.93 -14.17 8.83
C TYR A 350 5.16 -12.77 8.23
N ALA A 351 4.16 -11.90 8.26
CA ALA A 351 4.30 -10.51 7.82
C ALA A 351 5.35 -9.74 8.64
N HIS A 352 5.45 -10.02 9.95
CA HIS A 352 6.47 -9.46 10.81
C HIS A 352 7.88 -9.96 10.43
N MET A 353 8.06 -11.25 10.16
CA MET A 353 9.34 -11.82 9.73
C MET A 353 9.90 -11.13 8.47
N VAL A 354 9.02 -10.77 7.53
CA VAL A 354 9.42 -10.11 6.28
C VAL A 354 9.64 -8.61 6.47
N ASN A 355 8.82 -7.94 7.29
CA ASN A 355 8.81 -6.47 7.38
C ASN A 355 9.58 -5.88 8.56
N GLY A 356 9.89 -6.68 9.59
CA GLY A 356 10.56 -6.21 10.80
C GLY A 356 9.77 -5.11 11.53
N PHE A 357 8.48 -5.34 11.80
CA PHE A 357 7.63 -4.33 12.45
C PHE A 357 8.21 -3.88 13.80
N SER A 358 8.35 -2.57 13.96
CA SER A 358 8.77 -1.95 15.23
C SER A 358 7.62 -1.83 16.22
N ALA A 359 6.39 -1.67 15.72
CA ALA A 359 5.16 -1.69 16.52
C ALA A 359 3.95 -2.00 15.63
N ILE A 360 2.86 -2.44 16.25
CA ILE A 360 1.58 -2.72 15.58
C ILE A 360 0.58 -1.60 15.83
N ALA A 361 -0.22 -1.29 14.82
CA ALA A 361 -1.47 -0.55 14.96
C ALA A 361 -2.63 -1.54 14.79
N LEU A 362 -3.29 -1.89 15.89
CA LEU A 362 -4.45 -2.76 15.90
C LEU A 362 -5.69 -1.93 15.57
N THR A 363 -6.45 -2.28 14.54
CA THR A 363 -7.61 -1.49 14.10
C THR A 363 -8.91 -2.27 14.20
N LYS A 364 -10.03 -1.54 14.30
CA LYS A 364 -11.39 -2.08 14.30
C LYS A 364 -11.65 -3.06 15.45
N LEU A 365 -11.14 -2.76 16.65
CA LEU A 365 -11.39 -3.57 17.84
C LEU A 365 -12.88 -3.52 18.23
N ASP A 366 -13.53 -2.38 18.02
CA ASP A 366 -14.96 -2.10 18.24
C ASP A 366 -15.92 -3.05 17.50
N ILE A 367 -15.43 -3.70 16.45
CA ILE A 367 -16.22 -4.65 15.68
C ILE A 367 -16.46 -5.94 16.46
N LEU A 368 -15.56 -6.29 17.38
CA LEU A 368 -15.65 -7.47 18.23
C LEU A 368 -16.49 -7.26 19.49
N ASP A 369 -16.93 -6.02 19.77
CA ASP A 369 -17.64 -5.62 20.99
C ASP A 369 -18.86 -6.48 21.35
N THR A 370 -19.57 -7.00 20.36
CA THR A 370 -20.82 -7.77 20.58
C THR A 370 -20.63 -9.27 20.67
N LEU A 371 -19.41 -9.76 20.45
CA LEU A 371 -19.15 -11.19 20.44
C LEU A 371 -19.03 -11.70 21.89
N PRO A 372 -19.67 -12.82 22.25
CA PRO A 372 -19.48 -13.45 23.56
C PRO A 372 -18.18 -14.25 23.64
N GLU A 373 -17.66 -14.69 22.49
CA GLU A 373 -16.44 -15.49 22.35
C GLU A 373 -15.69 -15.03 21.11
N ILE A 374 -14.37 -14.92 21.21
CA ILE A 374 -13.48 -14.50 20.13
C ILE A 374 -12.40 -15.57 19.94
N LYS A 375 -12.17 -16.00 18.71
CA LYS A 375 -11.11 -16.98 18.39
C LYS A 375 -9.95 -16.32 17.66
N ILE A 376 -8.75 -16.81 17.92
CA ILE A 376 -7.52 -16.38 17.25
C ILE A 376 -6.79 -17.62 16.71
N GLY A 377 -6.48 -17.65 15.42
CA GLY A 377 -5.68 -18.71 14.81
C GLY A 377 -4.21 -18.58 15.20
N ILE A 378 -3.66 -19.59 15.88
CA ILE A 378 -2.29 -19.55 16.45
C ILE A 378 -1.32 -20.54 15.80
N THR A 379 -1.83 -21.63 15.22
CA THR A 379 -1.00 -22.69 14.62
C THR A 379 -1.69 -23.26 13.39
N TYR A 380 -0.88 -23.61 12.39
CA TYR A 380 -1.32 -24.36 11.21
C TYR A 380 -0.82 -25.79 11.27
N THR A 381 -1.68 -26.75 10.96
CA THR A 381 -1.33 -28.16 10.79
C THR A 381 -1.77 -28.65 9.41
N VAL A 382 -0.98 -29.53 8.81
CA VAL A 382 -1.33 -30.24 7.57
C VAL A 382 -1.00 -31.71 7.79
N ASP A 383 -1.97 -32.59 7.52
CA ASP A 383 -1.85 -34.04 7.74
C ASP A 383 -1.35 -34.40 9.15
N GLY A 384 -1.83 -33.66 10.17
CA GLY A 384 -1.46 -33.84 11.57
C GLY A 384 -0.10 -33.27 11.99
N LYS A 385 0.67 -32.68 11.06
CA LYS A 385 1.99 -32.09 11.35
C LYS A 385 1.92 -30.56 11.44
N PRO A 386 2.49 -29.94 12.48
CA PRO A 386 2.53 -28.49 12.59
C PRO A 386 3.45 -27.89 11.50
N LEU A 387 3.00 -26.80 10.89
CA LEU A 387 3.82 -26.01 9.98
C LEU A 387 4.61 -24.97 10.76
N PRO A 388 5.91 -24.77 10.45
CA PRO A 388 6.74 -23.78 11.15
C PRO A 388 6.36 -22.34 10.78
N SER A 389 5.83 -22.12 9.58
CA SER A 389 5.51 -20.80 9.04
C SER A 389 4.32 -20.87 8.07
N PHE A 390 3.91 -19.70 7.59
CA PHE A 390 2.94 -19.57 6.51
C PHE A 390 3.45 -20.31 5.25
N PRO A 391 2.67 -21.22 4.64
CA PRO A 391 3.11 -21.99 3.49
C PRO A 391 3.06 -21.16 2.20
N ALA A 392 4.07 -21.31 1.34
CA ALA A 392 4.13 -20.64 0.04
C ALA A 392 3.21 -21.30 -1.00
N ASN A 393 2.99 -22.61 -0.92
CA ASN A 393 2.15 -23.34 -1.88
C ASN A 393 0.66 -23.22 -1.53
N MET A 394 -0.14 -22.86 -2.52
CA MET A 394 -1.57 -22.61 -2.37
C MET A 394 -2.40 -23.85 -2.03
N ASP A 395 -2.03 -25.02 -2.56
CA ASP A 395 -2.70 -26.28 -2.27
C ASP A 395 -2.44 -26.73 -0.84
N VAL A 396 -1.23 -26.48 -0.33
CA VAL A 396 -0.89 -26.67 1.09
C VAL A 396 -1.72 -25.72 1.95
N LEU A 397 -1.76 -24.43 1.61
CA LEU A 397 -2.54 -23.42 2.35
C LEU A 397 -4.05 -23.76 2.40
N THR A 398 -4.58 -24.38 1.34
CA THR A 398 -5.99 -24.81 1.28
C THR A 398 -6.29 -26.00 2.20
N LYS A 399 -5.30 -26.85 2.49
CA LYS A 399 -5.42 -28.03 3.37
C LYS A 399 -5.12 -27.74 4.84
N VAL A 400 -4.68 -26.51 5.15
CA VAL A 400 -4.32 -26.11 6.51
C VAL A 400 -5.53 -26.25 7.43
N GLN A 401 -5.31 -26.95 8.54
CA GLN A 401 -6.19 -26.93 9.70
C GLN A 401 -5.65 -25.91 10.70
N VAL A 402 -6.51 -25.01 11.13
CA VAL A 402 -6.15 -23.95 12.08
C VAL A 402 -6.49 -24.39 13.49
N THR A 403 -5.51 -24.31 14.39
CA THR A 403 -5.75 -24.40 15.83
C THR A 403 -6.03 -23.00 16.36
N TYR A 404 -7.11 -22.87 17.13
CA TYR A 404 -7.56 -21.60 17.67
C TYR A 404 -7.32 -21.53 19.18
N GLU A 405 -6.97 -20.35 19.65
CA GLU A 405 -7.09 -19.96 21.05
C GLU A 405 -8.37 -19.14 21.23
N THR A 406 -9.14 -19.46 22.27
CA THR A 406 -10.46 -18.91 22.52
C THR A 406 -10.41 -17.94 23.69
N PHE A 407 -10.91 -16.74 23.49
CA PHE A 407 -10.99 -15.66 24.48
C PHE A 407 -12.46 -15.35 24.78
N PRO A 408 -12.79 -15.04 26.04
CA PRO A 408 -14.10 -14.45 26.35
C PRO A 408 -14.19 -13.08 25.68
N GLY A 409 -15.29 -12.82 24.99
CA GLY A 409 -15.58 -11.48 24.48
C GLY A 409 -16.06 -10.55 25.60
N TRP A 410 -16.08 -9.25 25.32
CA TRP A 410 -16.40 -8.23 26.33
C TRP A 410 -17.86 -7.74 26.30
N CYS A 411 -18.64 -8.05 25.26
CA CYS A 411 -20.08 -7.75 25.17
C CYS A 411 -20.48 -6.30 25.52
N CYS A 412 -19.59 -5.32 25.33
CA CYS A 412 -19.81 -3.92 25.66
C CYS A 412 -19.11 -3.02 24.65
N SER A 413 -19.59 -1.77 24.50
CA SER A 413 -19.04 -0.86 23.50
C SER A 413 -17.71 -0.26 23.93
N THR A 414 -16.73 -0.28 23.03
CA THR A 414 -15.41 0.35 23.20
C THR A 414 -15.26 1.67 22.43
N GLU A 415 -16.28 2.10 21.67
CA GLU A 415 -16.20 3.26 20.77
C GLU A 415 -15.88 4.60 21.48
N GLY A 416 -16.30 4.72 22.73
CA GLY A 416 -16.07 5.89 23.59
C GLY A 416 -14.71 5.92 24.29
N VAL A 417 -13.97 4.80 24.29
CA VAL A 417 -12.74 4.64 25.08
C VAL A 417 -11.59 5.43 24.48
N ARG A 418 -10.79 6.11 25.32
CA ARG A 418 -9.66 6.95 24.87
C ARG A 418 -8.33 6.61 25.53
N SER A 419 -8.32 5.78 26.56
CA SER A 419 -7.11 5.24 27.19
C SER A 419 -7.12 3.71 27.22
N PHE A 420 -5.94 3.09 27.34
CA PHE A 420 -5.83 1.64 27.42
C PHE A 420 -6.48 1.08 28.69
N ASP A 421 -6.33 1.79 29.81
CA ASP A 421 -6.83 1.36 31.12
C ASP A 421 -8.38 1.38 31.21
N GLU A 422 -9.03 2.19 30.37
CA GLU A 422 -10.48 2.25 30.21
C GLU A 422 -11.06 1.09 29.37
N LEU A 423 -10.22 0.32 28.66
CA LEU A 423 -10.70 -0.83 27.89
C LEU A 423 -11.16 -1.94 28.85
N PRO A 424 -12.19 -2.73 28.48
CA PRO A 424 -12.57 -3.92 29.23
C PRO A 424 -11.39 -4.87 29.42
N SER A 425 -11.32 -5.55 30.57
CA SER A 425 -10.18 -6.45 30.88
C SER A 425 -10.00 -7.57 29.84
N GLN A 426 -11.09 -8.03 29.22
CA GLN A 426 -11.02 -9.02 28.13
C GLN A 426 -10.42 -8.42 26.84
N ALA A 427 -10.73 -7.16 26.52
CA ALA A 427 -10.15 -6.46 25.38
C ALA A 427 -8.65 -6.17 25.60
N GLN A 428 -8.27 -5.78 26.83
CA GLN A 428 -6.86 -5.66 27.21
C GLN A 428 -6.14 -7.01 27.09
N ALA A 429 -6.72 -8.10 27.59
CA ALA A 429 -6.15 -9.44 27.48
C ALA A 429 -5.96 -9.88 26.01
N TYR A 430 -6.91 -9.55 25.13
CA TYR A 430 -6.82 -9.78 23.70
C TYR A 430 -5.61 -9.06 23.07
N ILE A 431 -5.41 -7.78 23.42
CA ILE A 431 -4.27 -6.98 22.93
C ILE A 431 -2.94 -7.54 23.47
N CYS A 432 -2.85 -7.78 24.77
CA CYS A 432 -1.65 -8.34 25.42
C CYS A 432 -1.27 -9.71 24.83
N PHE A 433 -2.26 -10.52 24.45
CA PHE A 433 -2.01 -11.80 23.81
C PHE A 433 -1.36 -11.63 22.42
N ILE A 434 -1.86 -10.69 21.62
CA ILE A 434 -1.28 -10.37 20.31
C ILE A 434 0.18 -9.91 20.46
N GLU A 435 0.45 -9.02 21.42
CA GLU A 435 1.81 -8.54 21.71
C GLU A 435 2.74 -9.68 22.13
N LYS A 436 2.28 -10.54 23.04
CA LYS A 436 3.06 -11.68 23.53
C LYS A 436 3.36 -12.70 22.43
N PHE A 437 2.39 -12.98 21.56
CA PHE A 437 2.57 -13.96 20.49
C PHE A 437 3.49 -13.43 19.37
N LEU A 438 3.38 -12.15 19.03
CA LEU A 438 4.18 -11.55 17.96
C LEU A 438 5.55 -11.07 18.42
N GLU A 439 5.74 -10.88 19.73
CA GLU A 439 6.90 -10.22 20.33
C GLU A 439 7.11 -8.79 19.80
N VAL A 440 5.99 -8.13 19.44
CA VAL A 440 5.96 -6.76 18.91
C VAL A 440 4.92 -5.96 19.70
N PRO A 441 5.27 -4.78 20.23
CA PRO A 441 4.33 -3.98 21.00
C PRO A 441 3.24 -3.36 20.10
N VAL A 442 2.02 -3.27 20.62
CA VAL A 442 0.91 -2.55 20.01
C VAL A 442 1.00 -1.10 20.46
N LYS A 443 1.21 -0.19 19.50
CA LYS A 443 1.31 1.25 19.79
C LYS A 443 -0.03 1.97 19.69
N TRP A 444 -0.90 1.50 18.80
CA TRP A 444 -2.20 2.09 18.56
C TRP A 444 -3.31 1.07 18.55
N VAL A 445 -4.46 1.43 19.12
CA VAL A 445 -5.69 0.63 19.12
C VAL A 445 -6.84 1.47 18.60
N GLY A 446 -7.40 1.07 17.47
CA GLY A 446 -8.54 1.74 16.84
C GLY A 446 -9.86 1.14 17.31
N VAL A 447 -10.67 1.96 17.99
CA VAL A 447 -12.00 1.62 18.52
C VAL A 447 -13.12 2.37 17.79
N GLY A 448 -12.86 2.95 16.62
CA GLY A 448 -13.89 3.71 15.90
C GLY A 448 -13.36 4.37 14.65
N LYS A 449 -14.22 5.15 13.97
CA LYS A 449 -13.92 5.77 12.66
C LYS A 449 -13.11 7.05 12.75
N SER A 450 -13.34 7.87 13.77
CA SER A 450 -12.67 9.16 13.90
C SER A 450 -11.19 8.97 14.24
N ARG A 451 -10.40 10.01 14.01
CA ARG A 451 -8.98 10.05 14.40
C ARG A 451 -8.82 9.94 15.92
N GLU A 452 -9.74 10.51 16.69
CA GLU A 452 -9.75 10.47 18.15
C GLU A 452 -10.02 9.07 18.71
N SER A 453 -10.67 8.19 17.93
CA SER A 453 -10.88 6.78 18.29
C SER A 453 -9.62 5.91 18.11
N MET A 454 -8.44 6.52 17.95
CA MET A 454 -7.16 5.81 17.90
C MET A 454 -6.39 6.00 19.21
N ILE A 455 -6.55 5.05 20.14
CA ILE A 455 -5.90 5.04 21.45
C ILE A 455 -4.40 4.83 21.23
N LYS A 456 -3.56 5.68 21.83
CA LYS A 456 -2.10 5.56 21.80
C LYS A 456 -1.60 4.99 23.13
N LEU A 457 -0.87 3.88 23.09
CA LEU A 457 -0.38 3.19 24.29
C LEU A 457 0.95 3.78 24.81
N PHE A 458 1.85 4.22 23.91
CA PHE A 458 3.13 4.86 24.23
C PHE A 458 3.62 5.81 23.13
#